data_AF-A0A942QAM8-F1
#
_entry.id   AF-A0A942QAM8-F1
#
_cell.length_a   1.000
_cell.length_b   1.000
_cell.length_c   1.000
_cell.angle_alpha   90.00
_cell.angle_beta   90.00
_cell.angle_gamma   90.00
#
_symmetry.space_group_name_H-M   'P 1'
#
loop_
_entity.id
_entity.type
_entity.pdbx_description
1 polymer ?
#
loop_
_entity_poly.entity_id
_entity_poly.type
_entity_poly.pdbx_seq_one_letter_code
_entity_poly.pdbx_strand_id
1 'polypeptide(L)'
;MPKLISDQVRKRVIEIAAQYGFVAQLKDGVQDQYVKNLMFFCKSLNQTVYIRKDRAVGDGGIPAYFHVAVHPNFFNKAWVSVPEGIEELINQQKKKNLHSSSNYQKFPVYPENDEPCGMSFKVTGYDALDKLFRQMATGNKMLNASSEPTASVSSQTDTALAFDKKSVFPKNTIVAVEPRKQLDTVPSKGLVIKSPYIERILAGTKTWEMRSSTTSVRGPIALIKQGSGQVVGVANLVGVKGPLTKQDKLKTIDKHQISVDRLESGETDKWDTAWVLENAQLLKTPVHYQHPNGAVIWVNLDQTVQEKLALAMP
;
A
#
# COMPACT_ATOMS: atom_id res chain seq x y z
N MET A 1 -26.18 28.17 2.69
CA MET A 1 -24.93 27.45 3.02
C MET A 1 -25.29 26.05 3.50
N PRO A 2 -24.50 25.00 3.20
CA PRO A 2 -24.74 23.67 3.75
C PRO A 2 -24.69 23.72 5.28
N LYS A 3 -25.64 23.08 5.96
CA LYS A 3 -25.61 22.95 7.42
C LYS A 3 -24.43 22.05 7.79
N LEU A 4 -23.46 22.60 8.51
CA LEU A 4 -22.32 21.85 9.03
C LEU A 4 -22.54 21.53 10.51
N ILE A 5 -21.86 20.49 10.98
CA ILE A 5 -21.81 20.22 12.42
C ILE A 5 -21.31 21.44 13.19
N SER A 6 -21.79 21.62 14.42
CA SER A 6 -21.33 22.71 15.29
C SER A 6 -19.90 22.48 15.77
N ASP A 7 -19.22 23.54 16.22
CA ASP A 7 -17.87 23.44 16.78
C ASP A 7 -17.81 22.55 18.03
N GLN A 8 -18.90 22.52 18.82
CA GLN A 8 -19.02 21.63 19.96
C GLN A 8 -19.02 20.16 19.53
N VAL A 9 -19.81 19.80 18.51
CA VAL A 9 -19.84 18.45 17.94
C VAL A 9 -18.47 18.10 17.35
N ARG A 10 -17.87 19.02 16.59
CA ARG A 10 -16.53 18.84 16.01
C ARG A 10 -15.50 18.52 17.10
N LYS A 11 -15.43 19.35 18.15
CA LYS A 11 -14.48 19.15 19.26
C LYS A 11 -14.68 17.79 19.91
N ARG A 12 -15.93 17.40 20.18
CA ARG A 12 -16.24 16.12 20.80
C ARG A 12 -15.83 14.92 19.94
N VAL A 13 -16.06 14.98 18.63
CA VAL A 13 -15.63 13.94 17.69
C VAL A 13 -14.10 13.80 17.68
N ILE A 14 -13.37 14.93 17.72
CA ILE A 14 -11.90 14.91 17.76
C ILE A 14 -11.39 14.30 19.07
N GLU A 15 -11.98 14.66 20.22
CA GLU A 15 -11.64 14.08 21.53
C GLU A 15 -11.85 12.56 21.57
N ILE A 16 -12.95 12.07 21.00
CA ILE A 16 -13.22 10.62 20.90
C ILE A 16 -12.17 9.94 20.04
N ALA A 17 -11.91 10.45 18.84
CA ALA A 17 -10.94 9.86 17.92
C ALA A 17 -9.52 9.83 18.53
N ALA A 18 -9.12 10.90 19.22
CA ALA A 18 -7.79 11.05 19.81
C ALA A 18 -7.47 9.98 20.86
N GLN A 19 -8.46 9.51 21.63
CA GLN A 19 -8.31 8.43 22.62
C GLN A 19 -7.77 7.13 22.00
N TYR A 20 -8.02 6.93 20.72
CA TYR A 20 -7.64 5.73 19.96
C TYR A 20 -6.50 6.00 18.96
N GLY A 21 -5.79 7.12 19.12
CA GLY A 21 -4.62 7.47 18.31
C GLY A 21 -4.94 8.08 16.94
N PHE A 22 -6.21 8.44 16.68
CA PHE A 22 -6.62 9.11 15.45
C PHE A 22 -6.53 10.63 15.62
N VAL A 23 -5.57 11.25 14.93
CA VAL A 23 -5.28 12.69 15.03
C VAL A 23 -5.98 13.43 13.89
N ALA A 24 -6.74 14.48 14.22
CA ALA A 24 -7.37 15.36 13.24
C ALA A 24 -6.32 16.06 12.36
N GLN A 25 -6.55 16.06 11.05
CA GLN A 25 -5.68 16.68 10.06
C GLN A 25 -6.15 18.10 9.79
N LEU A 26 -5.27 19.06 10.04
CA LEU A 26 -5.55 20.48 9.92
C LEU A 26 -4.74 21.09 8.78
N LYS A 27 -5.37 22.02 8.06
CA LYS A 27 -4.73 22.95 7.15
C LYS A 27 -4.17 24.13 7.95
N ASP A 28 -2.91 24.48 7.69
CA ASP A 28 -2.18 25.58 8.33
C ASP A 28 -2.19 25.53 9.87
N GLY A 29 -2.36 24.33 10.45
CA GLY A 29 -2.38 24.09 11.90
C GLY A 29 -3.64 24.56 12.62
N VAL A 30 -4.60 25.19 11.94
CA VAL A 30 -5.76 25.84 12.59
C VAL A 30 -7.09 25.34 12.05
N GLN A 31 -7.23 25.22 10.73
CA GLN A 31 -8.50 24.88 10.09
C GLN A 31 -8.57 23.40 9.75
N ASP A 32 -9.77 22.81 9.67
CA ASP A 32 -9.88 21.44 9.15
C ASP A 32 -9.33 21.35 7.72
N GLN A 33 -8.66 20.26 7.39
CA GLN A 33 -8.16 20.00 6.03
C GLN A 33 -9.23 20.16 4.95
N TYR A 34 -10.49 19.84 5.29
CA TYR A 34 -11.62 19.96 4.37
C TYR A 34 -12.81 20.68 5.02
N VAL A 35 -13.52 21.47 4.21
CA VAL A 35 -14.75 22.15 4.65
C VAL A 35 -15.85 21.16 5.01
N LYS A 36 -15.98 20.06 4.26
CA LYS A 36 -17.07 19.07 4.40
C LYS A 36 -16.69 17.81 5.17
N ASN A 37 -15.43 17.63 5.57
CA ASN A 37 -14.99 16.46 6.31
C ASN A 37 -14.06 16.84 7.46
N LEU A 38 -14.21 16.14 8.58
CA LEU A 38 -13.09 15.90 9.46
C LEU A 38 -12.27 14.77 8.87
N MET A 39 -10.96 14.96 8.74
CA MET A 39 -10.01 13.93 8.33
C MET A 39 -9.17 13.56 9.54
N PHE A 40 -9.05 12.28 9.82
CA PHE A 40 -8.24 11.75 10.89
C PHE A 40 -7.17 10.82 10.33
N PHE A 41 -5.98 10.83 10.91
CA PHE A 41 -4.92 9.88 10.62
C PHE A 41 -4.44 9.19 11.90
N CYS A 42 -4.39 7.86 11.88
CA CYS A 42 -3.80 7.08 12.95
C CYS A 42 -2.45 6.53 12.49
N LYS A 43 -1.37 6.98 13.14
CA LYS A 43 0.02 6.62 12.78
C LYS A 43 0.30 5.13 13.01
N SER A 44 -0.17 4.56 14.12
CA SER A 44 0.09 3.16 14.49
C SER A 44 -0.60 2.18 13.55
N LEU A 45 -1.80 2.51 13.09
CA LEU A 45 -2.55 1.70 12.12
C LEU A 45 -2.20 2.04 10.67
N ASN A 46 -1.57 3.20 10.45
CA ASN A 46 -1.38 3.80 9.12
C ASN A 46 -2.70 3.93 8.34
N GLN A 47 -3.75 4.40 9.02
CA GLN A 47 -5.09 4.50 8.46
C GLN A 47 -5.64 5.92 8.49
N THR A 48 -6.41 6.26 7.47
CA THR A 48 -7.16 7.52 7.38
C THR A 48 -8.65 7.25 7.54
N VAL A 49 -9.32 8.08 8.34
CA VAL A 49 -10.78 8.06 8.54
C VAL A 49 -11.32 9.43 8.20
N TYR A 50 -12.45 9.48 7.49
CA TYR A 50 -13.19 10.72 7.23
C TYR A 50 -14.53 10.69 7.94
N ILE A 51 -14.95 11.81 8.52
CA ILE A 51 -16.30 11.99 9.04
C ILE A 51 -16.92 13.18 8.33
N ARG A 52 -18.05 12.97 7.65
CA ARG A 52 -18.75 14.05 6.95
C ARG A 52 -19.32 15.06 7.95
N LYS A 53 -19.03 16.34 7.71
CA LYS A 53 -19.54 17.47 8.50
C LYS A 53 -20.92 17.95 8.05
N ASP A 54 -21.39 17.53 6.88
CA ASP A 54 -22.59 18.07 6.21
C ASP A 54 -23.69 17.02 5.99
N ARG A 55 -23.59 15.85 6.63
CA ARG A 55 -24.56 14.77 6.49
C ARG A 55 -25.43 14.65 7.73
N ALA A 56 -26.73 14.54 7.50
CA ALA A 56 -27.75 14.38 8.52
C ALA A 56 -27.75 15.46 9.62
N VAL A 57 -27.25 16.66 9.29
CA VAL A 57 -27.13 17.78 10.23
C VAL A 57 -28.46 18.51 10.32
N GLY A 58 -29.08 18.46 11.50
CA GLY A 58 -30.29 19.20 11.81
C GLY A 58 -30.02 20.63 12.27
N ASP A 59 -31.05 21.26 12.83
CA ASP A 59 -30.89 22.55 13.51
C ASP A 59 -30.02 22.39 14.77
N GLY A 60 -29.19 23.39 15.06
CA GLY A 60 -28.20 23.31 16.15
C GLY A 60 -26.89 22.59 15.80
N GLY A 61 -26.73 22.10 14.57
CA GLY A 61 -25.46 21.52 14.11
C GLY A 61 -25.16 20.13 14.68
N ILE A 62 -26.17 19.42 15.19
CA ILE A 62 -26.05 18.05 15.68
C ILE A 62 -26.48 17.09 14.57
N PRO A 63 -25.61 16.15 14.14
CA PRO A 63 -25.99 15.17 13.14
C PRO A 63 -26.83 14.04 13.76
N ALA A 64 -27.87 13.59 13.06
CA ALA A 64 -28.64 12.41 13.47
C ALA A 64 -27.79 11.12 13.45
N TYR A 65 -26.73 11.09 12.63
CA TYR A 65 -25.70 10.07 12.62
C TYR A 65 -24.39 10.63 12.03
N PHE A 66 -23.26 10.07 12.45
CA PHE A 66 -21.97 10.31 11.81
C PHE A 66 -21.82 9.39 10.60
N HIS A 67 -21.59 9.98 9.42
CA HIS A 67 -21.14 9.26 8.24
C HIS A 67 -19.63 9.13 8.32
N VAL A 68 -19.16 7.95 8.74
CA VAL A 68 -17.74 7.63 8.93
C VAL A 68 -17.25 6.80 7.75
N ALA A 69 -16.32 7.32 6.96
CA ALA A 69 -15.73 6.64 5.82
C ALA A 69 -14.30 6.17 6.10
N VAL A 70 -13.99 4.94 5.71
CA VAL A 70 -12.68 4.31 5.85
C VAL A 70 -12.20 3.75 4.52
N HIS A 71 -10.89 3.47 4.46
CA HIS A 71 -10.31 2.80 3.31
C HIS A 71 -10.99 1.42 3.11
N PRO A 72 -11.37 1.03 1.88
CA PRO A 72 -12.05 -0.24 1.62
C PRO A 72 -11.34 -1.47 2.20
N ASN A 73 -10.01 -1.57 2.07
CA ASN A 73 -9.23 -2.66 2.68
C ASN A 73 -9.11 -2.61 4.22
N PHE A 74 -9.49 -1.50 4.84
CA PHE A 74 -9.52 -1.36 6.30
C PHE A 74 -10.93 -1.58 6.87
N PHE A 75 -11.95 -1.51 6.02
CA PHE A 75 -13.31 -1.78 6.44
C PHE A 75 -13.44 -3.22 6.92
N ASN A 76 -14.04 -3.39 8.10
CA ASN A 76 -14.31 -4.71 8.64
C ASN A 76 -15.78 -4.81 9.05
N LYS A 77 -16.49 -5.76 8.43
CA LYS A 77 -17.91 -6.02 8.69
C LYS A 77 -18.17 -6.50 10.13
N ALA A 78 -17.17 -7.09 10.79
CA ALA A 78 -17.29 -7.49 12.19
C ALA A 78 -17.42 -6.32 13.17
N TRP A 79 -17.16 -5.08 12.74
CA TRP A 79 -17.38 -3.87 13.55
C TRP A 79 -18.83 -3.37 13.47
N VAL A 80 -19.62 -3.90 12.54
CA VAL A 80 -21.05 -3.58 12.43
C VAL A 80 -21.79 -4.17 13.62
N SER A 81 -22.55 -3.32 14.30
CA SER A 81 -23.42 -3.69 15.42
C SER A 81 -24.63 -2.77 15.43
N VAL A 82 -25.71 -3.21 14.77
CA VAL A 82 -26.95 -2.43 14.64
C VAL A 82 -27.56 -2.07 16.01
N PRO A 83 -27.63 -2.98 17.01
CA PRO A 83 -28.17 -2.64 18.32
C PRO A 83 -27.37 -1.55 19.06
N GLU A 84 -26.09 -1.41 18.72
CA GLU A 84 -25.19 -0.43 19.31
C GLU A 84 -24.96 0.77 18.39
N GLY A 85 -25.78 0.92 17.35
CA GLY A 85 -25.79 2.11 16.50
C GLY A 85 -24.69 2.17 15.45
N ILE A 86 -24.05 1.06 15.09
CA ILE A 86 -23.04 0.98 14.03
C ILE A 86 -23.59 0.13 12.89
N GLU A 87 -23.94 0.76 11.77
CA GLU A 87 -24.48 0.09 10.58
C GLU A 87 -23.56 0.29 9.37
N GLU A 88 -23.60 -0.64 8.40
CA GLU A 88 -23.06 -0.36 7.07
C GLU A 88 -23.88 0.75 6.40
N LEU A 89 -23.22 1.77 5.84
CA LEU A 89 -23.93 2.76 5.05
C LEU A 89 -24.00 2.29 3.60
N ILE A 90 -25.17 1.84 3.16
CA ILE A 90 -25.38 1.39 1.78
C ILE A 90 -25.76 2.56 0.87
N ASN A 91 -25.06 2.71 -0.25
CA ASN A 91 -25.48 3.64 -1.30
C ASN A 91 -26.76 3.10 -1.95
N GLN A 92 -27.87 3.83 -1.82
CA GLN A 92 -29.19 3.36 -2.29
C GLN A 92 -29.27 3.15 -3.81
N GLN A 93 -28.53 3.94 -4.59
CA GLN A 93 -28.50 3.85 -6.05
C GLN A 93 -27.66 2.65 -6.51
N LYS A 94 -26.44 2.51 -5.94
CA LYS A 94 -25.50 1.45 -6.32
C LYS A 94 -25.73 0.11 -5.58
N LYS A 95 -26.64 0.08 -4.61
CA LYS A 95 -26.94 -1.05 -3.71
C LYS A 95 -25.70 -1.68 -3.05
N LYS A 96 -24.64 -0.90 -2.88
CA LYS A 96 -23.38 -1.33 -2.26
C LYS A 96 -22.82 -0.27 -1.31
N ASN A 97 -21.99 -0.72 -0.37
CA ASN A 97 -21.25 0.16 0.53
C ASN A 97 -20.01 0.73 -0.20
N LEU A 98 -20.23 1.67 -1.09
CA LEU A 98 -19.15 2.36 -1.81
C LEU A 98 -19.56 3.81 -2.07
N HIS A 99 -18.86 4.75 -1.42
CA HIS A 99 -19.20 6.17 -1.42
C HIS A 99 -18.07 6.98 -2.01
N SER A 100 -18.34 7.67 -3.12
CA SER A 100 -17.39 8.59 -3.74
C SER A 100 -17.40 9.95 -3.07
N SER A 101 -16.22 10.55 -2.98
CA SER A 101 -16.06 11.95 -2.62
C SER A 101 -14.66 12.40 -3.03
N SER A 102 -14.56 13.52 -3.75
CA SER A 102 -13.29 14.17 -4.08
C SER A 102 -12.36 14.45 -2.87
N ASN A 103 -12.91 14.56 -1.65
CA ASN A 103 -12.13 14.71 -0.42
C ASN A 103 -11.47 13.40 0.07
N TYR A 104 -11.86 12.23 -0.44
CA TYR A 104 -11.31 10.93 -0.03
C TYR A 104 -9.97 10.64 -0.71
N GLN A 105 -9.09 11.62 -0.82
CA GLN A 105 -7.83 11.55 -1.59
C GLN A 105 -6.85 10.46 -1.11
N LYS A 106 -7.08 9.88 0.08
CA LYS A 106 -6.30 8.75 0.62
C LYS A 106 -6.91 7.37 0.31
N PHE A 107 -8.05 7.32 -0.36
CA PHE A 107 -8.78 6.11 -0.72
C PHE A 107 -8.63 5.83 -2.22
N PRO A 108 -8.88 4.58 -2.66
CA PRO A 108 -8.74 4.21 -4.06
C PRO A 108 -9.85 4.83 -4.92
N VAL A 109 -9.53 5.09 -6.19
CA VAL A 109 -10.49 5.39 -7.25
C VAL A 109 -10.83 4.07 -7.93
N TYR A 110 -12.10 3.83 -8.21
CA TYR A 110 -12.55 2.62 -8.91
C TYR A 110 -12.95 2.95 -10.35
N PRO A 111 -12.78 2.05 -11.33
CA PRO A 111 -13.11 2.35 -12.73
C PRO A 111 -14.54 2.85 -12.99
N GLU A 112 -15.47 2.48 -12.13
CA GLU A 112 -16.90 2.85 -12.14
C GLU A 112 -17.20 4.20 -11.44
N ASN A 113 -16.15 4.92 -11.03
CA ASN A 113 -16.21 6.15 -10.26
C ASN A 113 -15.05 7.06 -10.64
N ASP A 114 -15.32 8.25 -11.17
CA ASP A 114 -14.28 9.25 -11.45
C ASP A 114 -13.71 9.94 -10.20
N GLU A 115 -14.08 9.46 -9.01
CA GLU A 115 -13.68 10.01 -7.72
C GLU A 115 -13.24 8.93 -6.74
N PRO A 116 -12.37 9.25 -5.76
CA PRO A 116 -11.98 8.31 -4.73
C PRO A 116 -13.18 7.81 -3.91
N CYS A 117 -13.19 6.52 -3.59
CA CYS A 117 -14.29 5.86 -2.88
C CYS A 117 -13.85 5.21 -1.57
N GLY A 118 -14.66 5.41 -0.54
CA GLY A 118 -14.54 4.72 0.74
C GLY A 118 -15.73 3.80 1.00
N MET A 119 -15.51 2.82 1.88
CA MET A 119 -16.61 2.11 2.55
C MET A 119 -16.97 2.90 3.81
N SER A 120 -18.25 2.92 4.15
CA SER A 120 -18.77 3.82 5.18
C SER A 120 -19.63 3.11 6.20
N PHE A 121 -19.59 3.64 7.42
CA PHE A 121 -20.48 3.32 8.51
C PHE A 121 -21.45 4.48 8.73
N LYS A 122 -22.69 4.14 9.08
CA LYS A 122 -23.64 5.03 9.71
C LYS A 122 -23.55 4.79 11.21
N VAL A 123 -23.21 5.83 11.97
CA VAL A 123 -22.92 5.72 13.40
C VAL A 123 -23.81 6.65 14.20
N THR A 124 -24.71 6.11 15.02
CA THR A 124 -25.70 6.89 15.76
C THR A 124 -25.22 7.21 17.17
N GLY A 125 -24.80 8.45 17.40
CA GLY A 125 -24.39 8.94 18.71
C GLY A 125 -22.90 8.74 19.02
N TYR A 126 -22.47 9.31 20.14
CA TYR A 126 -21.06 9.34 20.54
C TYR A 126 -20.55 7.99 21.07
N ASP A 127 -21.39 7.22 21.75
CA ASP A 127 -20.99 5.90 22.30
C ASP A 127 -20.70 4.89 21.18
N ALA A 128 -21.53 4.91 20.13
CA ALA A 128 -21.31 4.13 18.92
C ALA A 128 -20.02 4.57 18.19
N LEU A 129 -19.75 5.87 18.15
CA LEU A 129 -18.53 6.43 17.55
C LEU A 129 -17.28 6.05 18.33
N ASP A 130 -17.33 6.16 19.64
CA ASP A 130 -16.28 5.68 20.56
C ASP A 130 -15.99 4.20 20.35
N LYS A 131 -17.04 3.37 20.36
CA LYS A 131 -16.93 1.93 20.12
C LYS A 131 -16.30 1.62 18.77
N LEU A 132 -16.70 2.33 17.71
CA LEU A 132 -16.16 2.12 16.37
C LEU A 132 -14.65 2.44 16.33
N PHE A 133 -14.22 3.58 16.89
CA PHE A 133 -12.80 3.91 16.95
C PHE A 133 -12.00 2.93 17.83
N ARG A 134 -12.57 2.46 18.94
CA ARG A 134 -11.99 1.38 19.76
C ARG A 134 -11.77 0.12 18.94
N GLN A 135 -12.79 -0.33 18.21
CA GLN A 135 -12.72 -1.52 17.35
C GLN A 135 -11.69 -1.35 16.22
N MET A 136 -11.58 -0.17 15.62
CA MET A 136 -10.53 0.13 14.64
C MET A 136 -9.13 0.01 15.25
N ALA A 137 -8.95 0.46 16.49
CA ALA A 137 -7.66 0.40 17.19
C ALA A 137 -7.29 -0.99 17.71
N THR A 138 -8.26 -1.80 18.14
CA THR A 138 -8.01 -3.12 18.74
C THR A 138 -8.17 -4.29 17.78
N GLY A 139 -9.05 -4.18 16.78
CA GLY A 139 -9.35 -5.24 15.82
C GLY A 139 -8.16 -5.67 14.97
N ASN A 140 -7.13 -4.83 14.85
CA ASN A 140 -5.90 -5.14 14.12
C ASN A 140 -4.86 -5.93 14.96
N LYS A 141 -5.00 -6.01 16.29
CA LYS A 141 -4.07 -6.75 17.17
C LYS A 141 -4.27 -8.27 17.12
N MET A 142 -5.48 -8.76 16.80
CA MET A 142 -5.76 -10.21 16.83
C MET A 142 -5.29 -10.98 15.59
N LEU A 143 -4.92 -10.32 14.49
CA LEU A 143 -4.44 -10.99 13.27
C LEU A 143 -2.95 -11.38 13.31
N ASN A 144 -2.18 -10.87 14.28
CA ASN A 144 -0.71 -11.06 14.36
C ASN A 144 -0.26 -12.05 15.45
N ALA A 145 -1.17 -12.79 16.09
CA ALA A 145 -0.83 -13.67 17.22
C ALA A 145 -0.71 -15.17 16.85
N SER A 146 -0.64 -15.52 15.56
CA SER A 146 -0.72 -16.92 15.11
C SER A 146 0.36 -17.29 14.09
N SER A 147 1.63 -16.92 14.32
CA SER A 147 2.77 -17.51 13.58
C SER A 147 4.11 -17.12 14.20
N GLU A 148 4.60 -17.95 15.13
CA GLU A 148 6.04 -18.14 15.34
C GLU A 148 6.37 -19.61 15.05
N PRO A 149 7.41 -19.90 14.25
CA PRO A 149 8.12 -21.16 14.33
C PRO A 149 9.43 -20.97 15.11
N THR A 150 9.53 -21.74 16.18
CA THR A 150 10.73 -22.04 16.96
C THR A 150 11.89 -22.53 16.08
N ALA A 151 13.07 -21.95 16.31
CA ALA A 151 14.33 -22.41 15.76
C ALA A 151 14.83 -23.70 16.46
N SER A 152 15.41 -24.61 15.69
CA SER A 152 16.38 -25.58 16.20
C SER A 152 17.49 -25.82 15.17
N VAL A 153 18.71 -25.77 15.69
CA VAL A 153 20.00 -25.94 15.03
C VAL A 153 20.40 -27.41 15.17
N SER A 154 20.97 -28.02 14.12
CA SER A 154 22.02 -29.03 14.28
C SER A 154 22.77 -29.29 12.97
N SER A 155 24.09 -29.05 13.06
CA SER A 155 25.16 -29.47 12.16
C SER A 155 25.37 -30.98 12.14
N GLN A 156 25.85 -31.55 11.03
CA GLN A 156 26.75 -32.71 11.03
C GLN A 156 27.51 -32.86 9.70
N THR A 157 28.72 -33.38 9.84
CA THR A 157 29.90 -33.37 8.96
C THR A 157 30.13 -34.68 8.22
N ASP A 158 30.92 -34.58 7.14
CA ASP A 158 31.85 -35.56 6.52
C ASP A 158 31.36 -36.95 6.04
N THR A 159 31.63 -37.26 4.77
CA THR A 159 32.75 -38.17 4.37
C THR A 159 32.85 -38.42 2.85
N ALA A 160 34.00 -37.99 2.31
CA ALA A 160 34.96 -38.61 1.38
C ALA A 160 34.62 -39.49 0.14
N LEU A 161 35.55 -39.35 -0.85
CA LEU A 161 35.99 -40.27 -1.94
C LEU A 161 35.23 -40.20 -3.29
N ALA A 162 35.83 -40.37 -4.47
CA ALA A 162 37.13 -40.07 -5.10
C ALA A 162 36.99 -40.51 -6.59
N PHE A 163 37.59 -39.75 -7.52
CA PHE A 163 38.05 -40.14 -8.87
C PHE A 163 37.17 -40.96 -9.84
N ASP A 164 36.95 -40.44 -11.07
CA ASP A 164 37.68 -40.96 -12.24
C ASP A 164 37.66 -40.00 -13.46
N LYS A 165 38.69 -40.12 -14.31
CA LYS A 165 39.00 -39.32 -15.51
C LYS A 165 38.49 -39.98 -16.80
N LYS A 166 38.36 -39.12 -17.83
CA LYS A 166 38.49 -39.31 -19.30
C LYS A 166 37.16 -39.07 -20.04
N SER A 167 37.07 -37.95 -20.76
CA SER A 167 37.48 -37.77 -22.17
C SER A 167 36.40 -38.26 -23.13
N VAL A 168 35.98 -37.36 -24.02
CA VAL A 168 35.65 -37.57 -25.45
C VAL A 168 34.65 -36.48 -25.86
N PHE A 169 35.10 -35.55 -26.70
CA PHE A 169 34.21 -34.76 -27.55
C PHE A 169 33.83 -35.61 -28.76
N PRO A 170 32.57 -35.56 -29.22
CA PRO A 170 32.39 -35.44 -30.66
C PRO A 170 31.29 -34.44 -31.07
N LYS A 171 31.68 -33.62 -32.05
CA LYS A 171 30.98 -33.25 -33.30
C LYS A 171 29.56 -32.65 -33.24
N ASN A 172 29.49 -31.44 -33.80
CA ASN A 172 28.37 -30.83 -34.54
C ASN A 172 27.12 -31.69 -34.68
N THR A 173 26.08 -31.31 -33.93
CA THR A 173 24.71 -31.46 -34.39
C THR A 173 24.22 -30.06 -34.74
N ILE A 174 23.84 -29.85 -36.00
CA ILE A 174 22.97 -28.74 -36.38
C ILE A 174 21.63 -29.04 -35.71
N VAL A 175 21.43 -28.51 -34.50
CA VAL A 175 20.12 -28.50 -33.86
C VAL A 175 19.47 -27.21 -34.30
N ALA A 176 18.31 -27.36 -34.94
CA ALA A 176 17.44 -26.26 -35.35
C ALA A 176 17.39 -25.19 -34.26
N VAL A 177 17.76 -23.96 -34.63
CA VAL A 177 17.59 -22.79 -33.77
C VAL A 177 16.09 -22.55 -33.64
N GLU A 178 15.46 -23.15 -32.64
CA GLU A 178 14.19 -22.67 -32.13
C GLU A 178 14.42 -21.26 -31.55
N PRO A 179 13.52 -20.28 -31.78
CA PRO A 179 13.69 -18.94 -31.24
C PRO A 179 13.33 -18.93 -29.75
N ARG A 180 14.17 -19.50 -28.89
CA ARG A 180 14.05 -19.42 -27.42
C ARG A 180 14.99 -18.35 -26.85
N LYS A 181 14.84 -17.10 -27.31
CA LYS A 181 15.68 -16.00 -26.83
C LYS A 181 14.94 -14.76 -26.33
N GLN A 182 13.61 -14.77 -26.28
CA GLN A 182 12.83 -13.56 -25.98
C GLN A 182 12.24 -13.51 -24.57
N LEU A 183 12.19 -14.61 -23.82
CA LEU A 183 11.59 -14.63 -22.46
C LEU A 183 12.56 -14.24 -21.33
N ASP A 184 13.87 -14.33 -21.51
CA ASP A 184 14.84 -14.09 -20.41
C ASP A 184 14.86 -12.62 -19.93
N THR A 185 14.34 -11.70 -20.74
CA THR A 185 14.20 -10.27 -20.40
C THR A 185 12.86 -9.92 -19.77
N VAL A 186 11.88 -10.82 -19.83
CA VAL A 186 10.52 -10.56 -19.32
C VAL A 186 10.49 -10.88 -17.83
N PRO A 187 10.11 -9.93 -16.96
CA PRO A 187 10.17 -10.17 -15.53
C PRO A 187 9.11 -11.17 -15.07
N SER A 188 9.53 -12.18 -14.32
CA SER A 188 8.64 -13.13 -13.64
C SER A 188 8.20 -12.66 -12.25
N LYS A 189 8.81 -11.60 -11.72
CA LYS A 189 8.48 -10.99 -10.42
C LYS A 189 8.13 -9.53 -10.55
N GLY A 190 7.07 -9.11 -9.88
CA GLY A 190 6.64 -7.73 -9.76
C GLY A 190 6.87 -7.17 -8.36
N LEU A 191 7.44 -5.97 -8.28
CA LEU A 191 7.62 -5.21 -7.05
C LEU A 191 6.46 -4.22 -6.88
N VAL A 192 5.75 -4.33 -5.76
CA VAL A 192 4.68 -3.39 -5.41
C VAL A 192 5.29 -2.11 -4.84
N ILE A 193 4.99 -0.97 -5.45
CA ILE A 193 5.52 0.35 -5.08
C ILE A 193 4.39 1.37 -5.00
N LYS A 194 4.38 2.17 -3.93
CA LYS A 194 3.36 3.20 -3.68
C LYS A 194 3.66 4.49 -4.46
N SER A 195 2.63 5.19 -4.89
CA SER A 195 2.77 6.59 -5.33
C SER A 195 3.19 7.51 -4.18
N PRO A 196 4.02 8.54 -4.43
CA PRO A 196 4.51 8.99 -5.74
C PRO A 196 5.81 8.29 -6.19
N TYR A 197 6.29 7.29 -5.45
CA TYR A 197 7.63 6.73 -5.66
C TYR A 197 7.76 5.93 -6.96
N ILE A 198 6.72 5.20 -7.33
CA ILE A 198 6.71 4.47 -8.59
C ILE A 198 6.79 5.42 -9.78
N GLU A 199 6.05 6.54 -9.75
CA GLU A 199 6.13 7.56 -10.79
C GLU A 199 7.53 8.18 -10.86
N ARG A 200 8.16 8.44 -9.71
CA ARG A 200 9.54 8.95 -9.67
C ARG A 200 10.56 7.98 -10.23
N ILE A 201 10.38 6.67 -10.01
CA ILE A 201 11.22 5.62 -10.59
C ILE A 201 11.05 5.60 -12.10
N LEU A 202 9.81 5.58 -12.58
CA LEU A 202 9.49 5.55 -14.02
C LEU A 202 9.93 6.82 -14.76
N ALA A 203 9.96 7.96 -14.07
CA ALA A 203 10.51 9.21 -14.57
C ALA A 203 12.05 9.27 -14.52
N GLY A 204 12.73 8.25 -13.99
CA GLY A 204 14.19 8.21 -13.81
C GLY A 204 14.73 9.09 -12.68
N THR A 205 13.87 9.85 -11.99
CA THR A 205 14.25 10.75 -10.89
C THR A 205 14.55 10.05 -9.57
N LYS A 206 14.17 8.77 -9.43
CA LYS A 206 14.44 7.93 -8.26
C LYS A 206 15.01 6.60 -8.71
N THR A 207 16.24 6.30 -8.28
CA THR A 207 16.95 5.05 -8.64
C THR A 207 17.05 4.08 -7.47
N TRP A 208 16.75 4.48 -6.24
CA TRP A 208 16.80 3.61 -5.07
C TRP A 208 15.42 3.40 -4.47
N GLU A 209 14.95 2.16 -4.38
CA GLU A 209 13.75 1.81 -3.62
C GLU A 209 14.11 1.40 -2.19
N MET A 210 13.61 2.15 -1.20
CA MET A 210 13.97 1.95 0.21
C MET A 210 13.08 0.89 0.86
N ARG A 211 13.70 -0.02 1.59
CA ARG A 211 13.08 -1.17 2.27
C ARG A 211 13.74 -1.40 3.63
N SER A 212 13.06 -2.17 4.48
CA SER A 212 13.57 -2.58 5.80
C SER A 212 14.34 -3.89 5.79
N SER A 213 14.54 -4.48 4.61
CA SER A 213 15.24 -5.74 4.46
C SER A 213 15.91 -5.84 3.10
N THR A 214 16.93 -6.68 3.02
CA THR A 214 17.62 -7.04 1.77
C THR A 214 16.75 -7.95 0.89
N THR A 215 17.12 -8.08 -0.37
CA THR A 215 16.54 -9.09 -1.28
C THR A 215 17.63 -9.78 -2.09
N SER A 216 17.41 -11.07 -2.40
CA SER A 216 18.22 -11.85 -3.34
C SER A 216 17.76 -11.70 -4.79
N VAL A 217 16.61 -11.09 -5.07
CA VAL A 217 16.10 -10.87 -6.43
C VAL A 217 17.08 -9.98 -7.21
N ARG A 218 17.42 -10.37 -8.44
CA ARG A 218 18.28 -9.61 -9.36
C ARG A 218 17.73 -9.70 -10.79
N GLY A 219 18.09 -8.73 -11.61
CA GLY A 219 17.70 -8.69 -13.03
C GLY A 219 16.36 -7.98 -13.25
N PRO A 220 15.68 -8.26 -14.37
CA PRO A 220 14.42 -7.59 -14.72
C PRO A 220 13.33 -7.86 -13.69
N ILE A 221 12.68 -6.79 -13.25
CA ILE A 221 11.50 -6.81 -12.38
C ILE A 221 10.39 -5.96 -12.99
N ALA A 222 9.15 -6.40 -12.76
CA ALA A 222 7.97 -5.61 -13.08
C ALA A 222 7.72 -4.59 -11.97
N LEU A 223 7.23 -3.41 -12.32
CA LEU A 223 6.88 -2.35 -11.39
C LEU A 223 5.36 -2.26 -11.30
N ILE A 224 4.83 -2.58 -10.14
CA ILE A 224 3.39 -2.60 -9.86
C ILE A 224 3.02 -1.37 -9.04
N LYS A 225 2.09 -0.57 -9.56
CA LYS A 225 1.54 0.55 -8.79
C LYS A 225 0.63 -0.01 -7.70
N GLN A 226 0.97 0.23 -6.44
CA GLN A 226 0.19 -0.27 -5.31
C GLN A 226 -1.29 0.12 -5.44
N GLY A 227 -2.17 -0.87 -5.33
CA GLY A 227 -3.62 -0.67 -5.41
C GLY A 227 -4.18 -0.55 -6.83
N SER A 228 -3.35 -0.55 -7.89
CA SER A 228 -3.83 -0.47 -9.28
C SER A 228 -4.27 -1.81 -9.86
N GLY A 229 -3.74 -2.93 -9.37
CA GLY A 229 -3.86 -4.22 -10.04
C GLY A 229 -3.13 -4.30 -11.40
N GLN A 230 -2.23 -3.35 -11.65
CA GLN A 230 -1.52 -3.21 -12.93
C GLN A 230 -0.01 -3.16 -12.72
N VAL A 231 0.70 -3.86 -13.60
CA VAL A 231 2.10 -3.58 -13.90
C VAL A 231 2.11 -2.37 -14.83
N VAL A 232 2.87 -1.34 -14.45
CA VAL A 232 2.94 -0.06 -15.17
C VAL A 232 4.30 0.18 -15.82
N GLY A 233 5.32 -0.58 -15.41
CA GLY A 233 6.67 -0.46 -15.94
C GLY A 233 7.51 -1.67 -15.64
N VAL A 234 8.76 -1.61 -16.07
CA VAL A 234 9.82 -2.58 -15.78
C VAL A 234 11.07 -1.83 -15.35
N ALA A 235 11.94 -2.47 -14.59
CA ALA A 235 13.27 -1.98 -14.25
C ALA A 235 14.21 -3.15 -13.96
N ASN A 236 15.50 -2.90 -13.92
CA ASN A 236 16.50 -3.88 -13.47
C ASN A 236 16.84 -3.64 -12.00
N LEU A 237 16.68 -4.65 -11.16
CA LEU A 237 17.22 -4.63 -9.80
C LEU A 237 18.66 -5.14 -9.85
N VAL A 238 19.62 -4.20 -9.78
CA VAL A 238 21.05 -4.49 -10.01
C VAL A 238 21.84 -4.67 -8.71
N GLY A 239 21.32 -4.20 -7.58
CA GLY A 239 22.04 -4.30 -6.32
C GLY A 239 21.22 -3.96 -5.10
N VAL A 240 21.82 -4.19 -3.93
CA VAL A 240 21.28 -3.81 -2.63
C VAL A 240 22.40 -3.11 -1.85
N LYS A 241 22.08 -1.99 -1.21
CA LYS A 241 22.99 -1.22 -0.36
C LYS A 241 22.37 -1.06 1.02
N GLY A 242 23.18 -1.14 2.07
CA GLY A 242 22.76 -0.92 3.44
C GLY A 242 23.38 -1.93 4.41
N PRO A 243 23.04 -1.84 5.71
CA PRO A 243 22.13 -0.84 6.29
C PRO A 243 22.72 0.58 6.19
N LEU A 244 21.91 1.53 5.77
CA LEU A 244 22.27 2.93 5.59
C LEU A 244 21.96 3.71 6.87
N THR A 245 22.95 4.46 7.35
CA THR A 245 22.75 5.39 8.46
C THR A 245 21.88 6.57 8.04
N LYS A 246 21.37 7.34 9.01
CA LYS A 246 20.66 8.61 8.71
C LYS A 246 21.51 9.55 7.87
N GLN A 247 22.82 9.62 8.13
CA GLN A 247 23.74 10.45 7.35
C GLN A 247 23.89 9.94 5.90
N ASP A 248 23.93 8.63 5.69
CA ASP A 248 23.98 8.05 4.34
C ASP A 248 22.70 8.35 3.56
N LYS A 249 21.53 8.25 4.21
CA LYS A 249 20.24 8.64 3.63
C LYS A 249 20.26 10.12 3.23
N LEU A 250 20.70 11.02 4.12
CA LEU A 250 20.81 12.46 3.79
C LEU A 250 21.73 12.72 2.60
N LYS A 251 22.85 12.00 2.48
CA LYS A 251 23.79 12.13 1.35
C LYS A 251 23.28 11.56 0.03
N THR A 252 22.21 10.76 0.05
CA THR A 252 21.69 10.03 -1.12
C THR A 252 20.22 10.36 -1.41
N ILE A 253 19.75 11.52 -0.93
CA ILE A 253 18.39 12.03 -1.16
C ILE A 253 18.03 12.09 -2.64
N ASP A 254 18.98 12.46 -3.49
CA ASP A 254 18.84 12.50 -4.94
C ASP A 254 18.45 11.13 -5.53
N LYS A 255 18.88 10.03 -4.90
CA LYS A 255 18.64 8.66 -5.38
C LYS A 255 17.31 8.09 -4.91
N HIS A 256 16.96 8.29 -3.64
CA HIS A 256 15.75 7.70 -3.05
C HIS A 256 14.57 8.68 -2.93
N GLN A 257 14.79 9.99 -3.09
CA GLN A 257 13.76 11.03 -3.11
C GLN A 257 12.85 11.05 -1.87
N ILE A 258 13.41 10.80 -0.68
CA ILE A 258 12.72 10.99 0.60
C ILE A 258 13.12 12.37 1.11
N SER A 259 12.15 13.19 1.50
CA SER A 259 12.42 14.55 1.98
C SER A 259 13.22 14.55 3.27
N VAL A 260 14.00 15.61 3.48
CA VAL A 260 14.78 15.83 4.71
C VAL A 260 13.89 15.73 5.94
N ASP A 261 12.75 16.41 5.97
CA ASP A 261 11.79 16.36 7.10
C ASP A 261 11.36 14.93 7.48
N ARG A 262 11.21 14.05 6.49
CA ARG A 262 10.81 12.64 6.72
C ARG A 262 11.98 11.76 7.15
N LEU A 263 13.20 12.11 6.77
CA LEU A 263 14.41 11.50 7.32
C LEU A 263 14.66 11.99 8.75
N GLU A 264 14.37 13.26 9.03
CA GLU A 264 14.64 13.86 10.34
C GLU A 264 13.63 13.45 11.41
N SER A 265 12.35 13.32 11.04
CA SER A 265 11.27 12.87 11.92
C SER A 265 11.34 11.41 12.36
N GLY A 266 12.28 10.63 11.82
CA GLY A 266 12.42 9.19 12.11
C GLY A 266 11.35 8.29 11.49
N GLU A 267 10.43 8.84 10.70
CA GLU A 267 9.36 8.08 10.04
C GLU A 267 9.91 6.94 9.15
N THR A 268 11.12 7.15 8.62
CA THR A 268 11.75 6.29 7.63
C THR A 268 12.97 5.53 8.18
N ASP A 269 13.15 5.51 9.51
CA ASP A 269 14.32 4.90 10.15
C ASP A 269 14.46 3.43 9.81
N LYS A 270 13.33 2.70 9.87
CA LYS A 270 13.26 1.28 9.49
C LYS A 270 13.63 0.99 8.04
N TRP A 271 13.64 1.98 7.15
CA TRP A 271 14.01 1.80 5.75
C TRP A 271 15.48 2.14 5.54
N ASP A 272 16.35 1.28 6.01
CA ASP A 272 17.80 1.41 5.95
C ASP A 272 18.43 0.70 4.74
N THR A 273 17.66 -0.06 3.97
CA THR A 273 18.18 -0.86 2.88
C THR A 273 17.67 -0.30 1.55
N ALA A 274 18.58 0.06 0.65
CA ALA A 274 18.28 0.58 -0.68
C ALA A 274 18.41 -0.53 -1.72
N TRP A 275 17.33 -0.79 -2.46
CA TRP A 275 17.35 -1.63 -3.65
C TRP A 275 17.63 -0.74 -4.85
N VAL A 276 18.75 -1.01 -5.53
CA VAL A 276 19.24 -0.18 -6.64
C VAL A 276 18.55 -0.63 -7.92
N LEU A 277 17.84 0.31 -8.55
CA LEU A 277 17.07 0.14 -9.78
C LEU A 277 17.74 0.90 -10.92
N GLU A 278 17.82 0.27 -12.07
CA GLU A 278 18.33 0.85 -13.33
C GLU A 278 17.37 0.57 -14.47
N ASN A 279 17.50 1.33 -15.57
CA ASN A 279 16.73 1.15 -16.80
C ASN A 279 15.22 1.05 -16.56
N ALA A 280 14.69 1.90 -15.68
CA ALA A 280 13.25 1.97 -15.45
C ALA A 280 12.56 2.47 -16.73
N GLN A 281 11.57 1.72 -17.18
CA GLN A 281 10.84 1.98 -18.42
C GLN A 281 9.34 1.86 -18.15
N LEU A 282 8.60 2.85 -18.62
CA LEU A 282 7.14 2.81 -18.65
C LEU A 282 6.69 1.83 -19.75
N LEU A 283 5.68 1.00 -19.46
CA LEU A 283 5.06 0.17 -20.49
C LEU A 283 4.27 1.05 -21.48
N LYS A 284 4.19 0.61 -22.74
CA LYS A 284 3.30 1.22 -23.76
C LYS A 284 1.85 1.23 -23.28
N THR A 285 1.44 0.14 -22.64
CA THR A 285 0.11 -0.03 -22.04
C THR A 285 0.25 -0.76 -20.70
N PRO A 286 -0.42 -0.29 -19.62
CA PRO A 286 -0.44 -1.02 -18.36
C PRO A 286 -1.00 -2.44 -18.50
N VAL A 287 -0.36 -3.42 -17.85
CA VAL A 287 -0.76 -4.84 -17.91
C VAL A 287 -1.44 -5.23 -16.61
N HIS A 288 -2.70 -5.64 -16.70
CA HIS A 288 -3.43 -6.16 -15.54
C HIS A 288 -2.89 -7.52 -15.12
N TYR A 289 -2.81 -7.74 -13.81
CA TYR A 289 -2.46 -9.02 -13.21
C TYR A 289 -3.43 -9.34 -12.06
N GLN A 290 -3.56 -10.63 -11.73
CA GLN A 290 -4.32 -11.01 -10.54
C GLN A 290 -3.41 -10.93 -9.31
N HIS A 291 -3.79 -10.09 -8.36
CA HIS A 291 -3.05 -9.95 -7.12
C HIS A 291 -3.23 -11.21 -6.25
N PRO A 292 -2.16 -11.96 -5.94
CA PRO A 292 -2.27 -13.09 -5.05
C PRO A 292 -2.58 -12.62 -3.63
N ASN A 293 -3.47 -13.33 -2.93
CA ASN A 293 -3.77 -13.03 -1.53
C ASN A 293 -2.47 -13.06 -0.69
N GLY A 294 -2.23 -12.00 0.08
CA GLY A 294 -1.07 -11.89 0.98
C GLY A 294 0.24 -11.39 0.34
N ALA A 295 0.26 -11.05 -0.95
CA ALA A 295 1.46 -10.54 -1.62
C ALA A 295 1.73 -9.06 -1.28
N VAL A 296 2.49 -8.79 -0.21
CA VAL A 296 2.73 -7.42 0.28
C VAL A 296 3.85 -6.68 -0.48
N ILE A 297 4.91 -7.38 -0.89
CA ILE A 297 6.12 -6.77 -1.49
C ILE A 297 6.36 -7.29 -2.90
N TRP A 298 6.43 -8.61 -3.04
CA TRP A 298 6.70 -9.30 -4.30
C TRP A 298 5.46 -10.05 -4.76
N VAL A 299 5.22 -10.00 -6.06
CA VAL A 299 4.22 -10.78 -6.76
C VAL A 299 4.94 -11.67 -7.77
N ASN A 300 4.64 -12.97 -7.79
CA ASN A 300 5.03 -13.83 -8.90
C ASN A 300 4.00 -13.65 -10.03
N LEU A 301 4.47 -13.35 -11.24
CA LEU A 301 3.62 -13.10 -12.39
C LEU A 301 3.41 -14.40 -13.16
N ASP A 302 2.16 -14.74 -13.44
CA ASP A 302 1.83 -15.91 -14.25
C ASP A 302 2.28 -15.73 -15.71
N GLN A 303 2.29 -16.84 -16.44
CA GLN A 303 2.71 -16.88 -17.84
C GLN A 303 1.90 -15.93 -18.74
N THR A 304 0.60 -15.79 -18.49
CA THR A 304 -0.28 -14.93 -19.28
C THR A 304 0.07 -13.46 -19.10
N VAL A 305 0.43 -13.06 -17.87
CA VAL A 305 0.91 -11.71 -17.57
C VAL A 305 2.27 -11.46 -18.21
N GLN A 306 3.18 -12.43 -18.16
CA GLN A 306 4.50 -12.33 -18.80
C GLN A 306 4.40 -12.15 -20.32
N GLU A 307 3.53 -12.90 -21.00
CA GLU A 307 3.28 -12.74 -22.44
C GLU A 307 2.74 -11.35 -22.78
N LYS A 308 1.80 -10.83 -21.99
CA LYS A 308 1.29 -9.46 -22.14
C LYS A 308 2.37 -8.42 -21.87
N LEU A 309 3.26 -8.65 -20.92
CA LEU A 309 4.39 -7.77 -20.65
C LEU A 309 5.38 -7.74 -21.81
N ALA A 310 5.70 -8.89 -22.39
CA ALA A 310 6.57 -8.96 -23.56
C ALA A 310 6.06 -8.08 -24.72
N LEU A 311 4.74 -8.00 -24.89
CA LEU A 311 4.10 -7.14 -25.89
C LEU A 311 4.03 -5.66 -25.49
N ALA A 312 3.91 -5.38 -24.20
CA ALA A 312 3.75 -4.02 -23.66
C ALA A 312 5.07 -3.29 -23.38
N MET A 313 6.18 -4.03 -23.29
CA MET A 313 7.52 -3.46 -23.13
C MET A 313 7.90 -2.61 -24.36
N PRO A 314 8.67 -1.52 -24.16
CA PRO A 314 9.07 -0.62 -25.24
C PRO A 314 9.91 -1.33 -26.31
#